data_AF-A0AB40BKX8-F1
#
_entry.id   AF-A0AB40BKX8-F1
#
_cell.length_a   1.000
_cell.length_b   1.000
_cell.length_c   1.000
_cell.angle_alpha   90.00
_cell.angle_beta   90.00
_cell.angle_gamma   90.00
#
_symmetry.space_group_name_H-M   'P 1'
#
loop_
_entity.id
_entity.type
_entity.pdbx_description
1 polymer ?
#
loop_
_entity_poly.entity_id
_entity_poly.type
_entity_poly.pdbx_seq_one_letter_code
_entity_poly.pdbx_strand_id
1 'polypeptide(L)'
;MSYMRGDLLTRMRKLVKGLARPTPAWLKAMEEAPPVTFPLPDGKVKQIELPEDVYVKKFFKKNPDSLYHDAVKISSFDPPPARVFAWRVLELKGQGVNEDEAMAVADMEYQAEKTAKKAAYKELKKVARLQGKKPPPNPYPSAVKEIQAEEKKYVRDRFFNRKILEIVQKMKEEKAARMRDQQRGDSGGGRGNVQPGGWFGGGGRGQPGGWQDNRGGGGGGQSGGWFGDRGQ
;
A
#
# COMPACT_ATOMS: atom_id res chain seq x y z
N MET A 1 -50.00 -7.41 34.15
CA MET A 1 -49.67 -7.00 32.76
C MET A 1 -48.78 -5.75 32.83
N SER A 2 -47.58 -5.74 32.23
CA SER A 2 -46.72 -4.55 32.29
C SER A 2 -47.07 -3.55 31.18
N TYR A 3 -47.34 -2.30 31.56
CA TYR A 3 -47.60 -1.20 30.62
C TYR A 3 -46.38 -0.83 29.75
N MET A 4 -45.21 -1.38 30.08
CA MET A 4 -43.91 -0.96 29.55
C MET A 4 -43.23 -1.98 28.62
N ARG A 5 -43.87 -3.10 28.28
CA ARG A 5 -43.30 -4.13 27.38
C ARG A 5 -43.98 -4.07 26.01
N GLY A 6 -43.20 -4.12 24.93
CA GLY A 6 -43.65 -4.01 23.52
C GLY A 6 -43.09 -2.79 22.78
N ASP A 7 -43.57 -2.54 21.56
CA ASP A 7 -43.12 -1.45 20.68
C ASP A 7 -43.65 -0.08 21.13
N LEU A 8 -42.96 0.99 20.75
CA LEU A 8 -43.31 2.38 21.10
C LEU A 8 -44.78 2.72 20.79
N LEU A 9 -45.26 2.34 19.61
CA LEU A 9 -46.63 2.57 19.16
C LEU A 9 -47.64 1.86 20.09
N THR A 10 -47.38 0.60 20.43
CA THR A 10 -48.25 -0.16 21.35
C THR A 10 -48.24 0.41 22.77
N ARG A 11 -47.11 0.95 23.23
CA ARG A 11 -47.00 1.61 24.55
C ARG A 11 -47.75 2.93 24.59
N MET A 12 -47.54 3.81 23.61
CA MET A 12 -48.20 5.11 23.56
C MET A 12 -49.70 4.99 23.38
N ARG A 13 -50.16 4.04 22.57
CA ARG A 13 -51.59 3.73 22.45
C ARG A 13 -52.20 3.37 23.80
N LYS A 14 -51.51 2.58 24.63
CA LYS A 14 -51.99 2.21 25.98
C LYS A 14 -52.00 3.41 26.94
N LEU A 15 -50.98 4.27 26.89
CA LEU A 15 -50.87 5.46 27.77
C LEU A 15 -51.89 6.55 27.43
N VAL A 16 -52.13 6.80 26.14
CA VAL A 16 -53.13 7.75 25.68
C VAL A 16 -54.54 7.23 25.97
N LYS A 17 -54.81 5.94 25.75
CA LYS A 17 -56.09 5.31 26.11
C LYS A 17 -56.35 5.31 27.62
N GLY A 18 -55.30 5.17 28.44
CA GLY A 18 -55.37 5.25 29.90
C GLY A 18 -55.41 6.67 30.45
N LEU A 19 -55.52 7.71 29.61
CA LEU A 19 -55.51 9.13 29.99
C LEU A 19 -54.28 9.56 30.80
N ALA A 20 -53.22 8.75 30.82
CA ALA A 20 -52.01 9.00 31.58
C ALA A 20 -51.11 10.06 30.89
N ARG A 21 -51.26 10.23 29.57
CA ARG A 21 -50.56 11.24 28.77
C ARG A 21 -51.47 11.78 27.66
N PRO A 22 -51.31 13.07 27.27
CA PRO A 22 -52.01 13.62 26.11
C PRO A 22 -51.54 12.97 24.81
N THR A 23 -52.41 12.94 23.80
CA THR A 23 -52.12 12.39 22.48
C THR A 23 -50.97 13.18 21.82
N PRO A 24 -49.82 12.55 21.53
CA PRO A 24 -48.74 13.23 20.86
C PRO A 24 -49.07 13.41 19.37
N ALA A 25 -48.65 14.53 18.78
CA ALA A 25 -48.96 14.90 17.40
C ALA A 25 -48.55 13.84 16.36
N TRP A 26 -47.49 13.07 16.65
CA TRP A 26 -46.97 12.02 15.76
C TRP A 26 -47.73 10.68 15.85
N LEU A 27 -48.59 10.46 16.86
CA LEU A 27 -49.24 9.16 17.06
C LEU A 27 -50.13 8.79 15.88
N LYS A 28 -50.94 9.74 15.39
CA LYS A 28 -51.85 9.52 14.26
C LYS A 28 -51.09 9.14 12.99
N ALA A 29 -49.99 9.84 12.69
CA ALA A 29 -49.14 9.55 11.53
C ALA A 29 -48.46 8.17 11.65
N MET A 30 -48.02 7.79 12.85
CA MET A 30 -47.37 6.50 13.09
C MET A 30 -48.36 5.32 13.09
N GLU A 31 -49.64 5.55 13.42
CA GLU A 31 -50.70 4.56 13.29
C GLU A 31 -51.14 4.36 11.84
N GLU A 32 -51.14 5.43 11.05
CA GLU A 32 -51.42 5.40 9.62
C GLU A 32 -50.30 4.73 8.82
N ALA A 33 -49.04 5.01 9.20
CA ALA A 33 -47.85 4.42 8.58
C ALA A 33 -46.90 3.87 9.67
N PRO A 34 -47.16 2.66 10.20
CA PRO A 34 -46.23 2.03 11.14
C PRO A 34 -44.92 1.68 10.43
N PRO A 35 -43.79 1.69 11.15
CA PRO A 35 -42.51 1.28 10.57
C PRO A 35 -42.57 -0.18 10.12
N VAL A 36 -41.97 -0.47 8.96
CA VAL A 36 -41.90 -1.83 8.41
C VAL A 36 -41.08 -2.72 9.35
N THR A 37 -41.66 -3.84 9.78
CA THR A 37 -40.98 -4.86 10.58
C THR A 37 -40.49 -5.98 9.66
N PHE A 38 -39.17 -6.17 9.60
CA PHE A 38 -38.59 -7.35 8.96
C PHE A 38 -38.59 -8.53 9.95
N PRO A 39 -38.76 -9.78 9.47
CA PRO A 39 -38.58 -10.94 10.33
C PRO A 39 -37.19 -10.89 10.94
N LEU A 40 -37.10 -11.13 12.25
CA LEU A 40 -35.82 -11.14 12.94
C LEU A 40 -35.01 -12.33 12.41
N PRO A 41 -33.85 -12.12 11.76
CA PRO A 41 -33.05 -13.25 11.30
C PRO A 41 -32.40 -13.91 12.53
N ASP A 42 -32.83 -15.12 12.85
CA ASP A 42 -32.33 -15.90 14.01
C ASP A 42 -30.89 -16.46 13.80
N GLY A 43 -30.09 -15.84 12.93
CA GLY A 43 -28.82 -16.40 12.49
C GLY A 43 -27.76 -15.36 12.12
N LYS A 44 -26.53 -15.85 11.93
CA LYS A 44 -25.41 -15.05 11.43
C LYS A 44 -25.71 -14.60 10.00
N VAL A 45 -25.43 -13.33 9.70
CA VAL A 45 -25.51 -12.79 8.33
C VAL A 45 -24.60 -13.62 7.43
N LYS A 46 -25.14 -14.15 6.34
CA LYS A 46 -24.37 -14.93 5.35
C LYS A 46 -23.45 -14.00 4.58
N GLN A 47 -22.21 -14.43 4.38
CA GLN A 47 -21.28 -13.72 3.51
C GLN A 47 -21.80 -13.79 2.06
N ILE A 48 -21.89 -12.64 1.39
CA ILE A 48 -22.24 -12.57 -0.03
C ILE A 48 -20.97 -12.86 -0.82
N GLU A 49 -21.01 -13.90 -1.65
CA GLU A 49 -19.91 -14.27 -2.56
C GLU A 49 -20.43 -14.23 -3.99
N LEU A 50 -19.62 -13.68 -4.89
CA LEU A 50 -19.92 -13.60 -6.31
C LEU A 50 -19.08 -14.63 -7.09
N PRO A 51 -19.58 -15.17 -8.21
CA PRO A 51 -18.83 -16.14 -9.01
C PRO A 51 -17.52 -15.57 -9.57
N GLU A 52 -17.43 -14.24 -9.79
CA GLU A 52 -16.20 -13.58 -10.21
C GLU A 52 -15.10 -13.51 -9.13
N ASP A 53 -15.46 -13.61 -7.84
CA ASP A 53 -14.54 -13.31 -6.73
C ASP A 53 -13.33 -14.26 -6.72
N VAL A 54 -13.51 -15.50 -7.18
CA VAL A 54 -12.44 -16.49 -7.32
C VAL A 54 -11.37 -16.00 -8.30
N TYR A 55 -11.79 -15.46 -9.44
CA TYR A 55 -10.89 -14.99 -10.50
C TYR A 55 -10.27 -13.64 -10.18
N VAL A 56 -10.99 -12.76 -9.48
CA VAL A 56 -10.43 -11.51 -8.93
C VAL A 56 -9.26 -11.81 -7.99
N LYS A 57 -9.42 -12.80 -7.09
CA LYS A 57 -8.33 -13.24 -6.19
C LYS A 57 -7.14 -13.81 -6.97
N LYS A 58 -7.39 -14.62 -8.02
CA LYS A 58 -6.33 -15.15 -8.89
C LYS A 58 -5.60 -14.04 -9.65
N PHE A 59 -6.32 -13.03 -10.13
CA PHE A 59 -5.76 -11.88 -10.82
C PHE A 59 -4.78 -11.09 -9.94
N PHE A 60 -5.16 -10.76 -8.71
CA PHE A 60 -4.26 -10.03 -7.80
C PHE A 60 -3.04 -10.84 -7.36
N LYS A 61 -3.15 -12.16 -7.28
CA LYS A 61 -1.99 -13.05 -7.06
C LYS A 61 -0.99 -12.98 -8.22
N LYS A 62 -1.49 -12.89 -9.46
CA LYS A 62 -0.66 -12.82 -10.67
C LYS A 62 -0.10 -11.41 -10.92
N ASN A 63 -0.89 -10.38 -10.62
CA ASN A 63 -0.58 -8.96 -10.87
C ASN A 63 -0.67 -8.14 -9.57
N PRO A 64 0.30 -8.27 -8.63
CA PRO A 64 0.26 -7.56 -7.35
C PRO A 64 0.29 -6.02 -7.52
N ASP A 65 0.98 -5.54 -8.54
CA ASP A 65 1.09 -4.11 -8.84
C ASP A 65 -0.27 -3.46 -9.22
N SER A 66 -1.23 -4.27 -9.70
CA SER A 66 -2.56 -3.77 -10.10
C SER A 66 -3.33 -3.17 -8.92
N LEU A 67 -3.05 -3.62 -7.69
CA LEU A 67 -3.69 -3.08 -6.49
C LEU A 67 -3.49 -1.57 -6.34
N TYR A 68 -2.33 -1.06 -6.79
CA TYR A 68 -1.99 0.37 -6.72
C TYR A 68 -2.30 1.11 -8.01
N HIS A 69 -2.10 0.44 -9.14
CA HIS A 69 -2.29 1.01 -10.47
C HIS A 69 -3.76 1.22 -10.84
N ASP A 70 -4.62 0.29 -10.43
CA ASP A 70 -6.01 0.22 -10.86
C ASP A 70 -6.94 0.39 -9.65
N ALA A 71 -6.82 1.53 -8.97
CA ALA A 71 -7.60 1.83 -7.78
C ALA A 71 -9.11 1.80 -8.05
N VAL A 72 -9.86 1.18 -7.15
CA VAL A 72 -11.33 1.12 -7.21
C VAL A 72 -11.90 2.50 -6.92
N LYS A 73 -12.37 3.18 -7.96
CA LYS A 73 -13.11 4.44 -7.82
C LYS A 73 -14.57 4.12 -7.59
N ILE A 74 -15.06 4.34 -6.37
CA ILE A 74 -16.47 4.07 -6.01
C ILE A 74 -17.45 4.87 -6.88
N SER A 75 -17.03 6.04 -7.38
CA SER A 75 -17.84 6.92 -8.22
C SER A 75 -17.76 6.63 -9.72
N SER A 76 -16.86 5.75 -10.19
CA SER A 76 -16.78 5.43 -11.62
C SER A 76 -17.77 4.32 -11.98
N PHE A 77 -18.43 4.47 -13.12
CA PHE A 77 -19.25 3.41 -13.70
C PHE A 77 -18.40 2.28 -14.29
N ASP A 78 -17.14 2.55 -14.60
CA ASP A 78 -16.25 1.57 -15.18
C ASP A 78 -15.79 0.55 -14.12
N PRO A 79 -15.95 -0.77 -14.39
CA PRO A 79 -15.49 -1.80 -13.49
C PRO A 79 -13.96 -1.79 -13.38
N PRO A 80 -13.39 -2.14 -12.21
CA PRO A 80 -11.95 -2.33 -12.07
C PRO A 80 -11.43 -3.40 -13.04
N PRO A 81 -10.19 -3.29 -13.54
CA PRO A 81 -9.59 -4.28 -14.46
C PRO A 81 -9.62 -5.71 -13.93
N ALA A 82 -9.47 -5.91 -12.61
CA ALA A 82 -9.59 -7.23 -11.99
C ALA A 82 -10.98 -7.86 -12.19
N ARG A 83 -12.04 -7.03 -12.20
CA ARG A 83 -13.42 -7.46 -12.43
C ARG A 83 -13.69 -7.71 -13.91
N VAL A 84 -13.16 -6.87 -14.81
CA VAL A 84 -13.22 -7.09 -16.26
C VAL A 84 -12.57 -8.42 -16.62
N PHE A 85 -11.38 -8.70 -16.07
CA PHE A 85 -10.70 -9.98 -16.23
C PHE A 85 -11.58 -11.15 -15.78
N ALA A 86 -12.18 -11.06 -14.59
CA ALA A 86 -13.01 -12.13 -14.07
C ALA A 86 -14.28 -12.36 -14.91
N TRP A 87 -14.94 -11.31 -15.38
CA TRP A 87 -16.07 -11.42 -16.29
C TRP A 87 -15.68 -12.04 -17.62
N ARG A 88 -14.52 -11.68 -18.17
CA ARG A 88 -14.02 -12.28 -19.40
C ARG A 88 -13.77 -13.78 -19.25
N VAL A 89 -13.19 -14.21 -18.13
CA VAL A 89 -13.00 -15.63 -17.83
C VAL A 89 -14.34 -16.36 -17.72
N LEU A 90 -15.32 -15.77 -17.03
CA LEU A 90 -16.66 -16.36 -16.91
C LEU A 90 -17.38 -16.43 -18.26
N GLU A 91 -17.23 -15.43 -19.12
CA GLU A 91 -17.79 -15.41 -20.47
C GLU A 91 -17.21 -16.54 -21.33
N LEU A 92 -15.88 -16.68 -21.37
CA LEU A 92 -15.20 -17.74 -22.13
C LEU A 92 -15.55 -19.13 -21.57
N LYS A 93 -15.68 -19.27 -20.25
CA LYS A 93 -16.15 -20.50 -19.61
C LYS A 93 -17.60 -20.83 -19.99
N GLY A 94 -18.45 -19.81 -20.11
CA GLY A 94 -19.82 -19.95 -20.61
C GLY A 94 -19.88 -20.44 -22.07
N GLN A 95 -18.86 -20.13 -22.88
CA GLN A 95 -18.70 -20.63 -24.25
C GLN A 95 -18.10 -22.04 -24.33
N GLY A 96 -17.73 -22.64 -23.19
CA GLY A 96 -17.16 -23.99 -23.12
C GLY A 96 -15.63 -24.06 -23.19
N VAL A 97 -14.94 -22.92 -23.09
CA VAL A 97 -13.46 -22.89 -23.02
C VAL A 97 -12.98 -23.39 -21.66
N ASN A 98 -11.84 -24.08 -21.65
CA ASN A 98 -11.21 -24.53 -20.40
C ASN A 98 -10.81 -23.33 -19.53
N GLU A 99 -10.85 -23.49 -18.21
CA GLU A 99 -10.60 -22.40 -17.25
C GLU A 99 -9.20 -21.81 -17.39
N ASP A 100 -8.18 -22.65 -17.60
CA ASP A 100 -6.79 -22.19 -17.72
C ASP A 100 -6.56 -21.41 -19.03
N GLU A 101 -7.17 -21.86 -20.12
CA GLU A 101 -7.12 -21.17 -21.42
C GLU A 101 -7.88 -19.85 -21.35
N ALA A 102 -9.06 -19.84 -20.72
CA ALA A 102 -9.85 -18.63 -20.51
C ALA A 102 -9.08 -17.59 -19.67
N MET A 103 -8.40 -18.01 -18.60
CA MET A 103 -7.54 -17.13 -17.81
C MET A 103 -6.33 -16.61 -18.60
N ALA A 104 -5.75 -17.44 -19.47
CA ALA A 104 -4.63 -17.01 -20.32
C ALA A 104 -5.05 -15.94 -21.33
N VAL A 105 -6.18 -16.15 -22.02
CA VAL A 105 -6.74 -15.17 -22.97
C VAL A 105 -7.06 -13.85 -22.28
N ALA A 106 -7.77 -13.91 -21.14
CA ALA A 106 -8.12 -12.70 -20.38
C ALA A 106 -6.88 -11.94 -19.87
N ASP A 107 -5.80 -12.64 -19.51
CA ASP A 107 -4.56 -11.99 -19.08
C ASP A 107 -3.82 -11.36 -20.26
N MET A 108 -3.82 -12.00 -21.44
CA MET A 108 -3.27 -11.39 -22.65
C MET A 108 -4.02 -10.10 -23.02
N GLU A 109 -5.35 -10.11 -22.96
CA GLU A 109 -6.18 -8.92 -23.20
C GLU A 109 -5.81 -7.78 -22.22
N TYR A 110 -5.69 -8.11 -20.93
CA TYR A 110 -5.27 -7.13 -19.92
C TYR A 110 -3.86 -6.56 -20.17
N GLN A 111 -2.88 -7.39 -20.53
CA GLN A 111 -1.53 -6.90 -20.83
C GLN A 111 -1.50 -6.05 -22.11
N ALA A 112 -2.30 -6.40 -23.12
CA ALA A 112 -2.45 -5.62 -24.34
C ALA A 112 -3.01 -4.22 -24.02
N GLU A 113 -4.05 -4.11 -23.19
CA GLU A 113 -4.56 -2.81 -22.74
C GLU A 113 -3.52 -2.01 -21.96
N LYS A 114 -2.80 -2.66 -21.05
CA LYS A 114 -1.77 -2.02 -20.22
C LYS A 114 -0.62 -1.48 -21.08
N THR A 115 -0.19 -2.25 -22.08
CA THR A 115 0.88 -1.84 -23.01
C THR A 115 0.41 -0.71 -23.93
N ALA A 116 -0.83 -0.77 -24.44
CA ALA A 116 -1.44 0.29 -25.23
C ALA A 116 -1.56 1.61 -24.44
N LYS A 117 -2.04 1.58 -23.19
CA LYS A 117 -2.10 2.76 -22.31
C LYS A 117 -0.72 3.36 -22.05
N LYS A 118 0.31 2.52 -21.87
CA LYS A 118 1.70 2.98 -21.73
C LYS A 118 2.24 3.60 -23.03
N ALA A 119 1.91 3.05 -24.19
CA ALA A 119 2.32 3.59 -25.48
C ALA A 119 1.67 4.96 -25.74
N ALA A 120 0.35 5.06 -25.54
CA ALA A 120 -0.39 6.33 -25.63
C ALA A 120 0.20 7.40 -24.70
N TYR A 121 0.52 7.05 -23.46
CA TYR A 121 1.19 7.98 -22.54
C TYR A 121 2.56 8.44 -23.04
N LYS A 122 3.38 7.55 -23.61
CA LYS A 122 4.68 7.93 -24.19
C LYS A 122 4.52 8.93 -25.33
N GLU A 123 3.51 8.74 -26.19
CA GLU A 123 3.21 9.67 -27.27
C GLU A 123 2.72 11.02 -26.76
N LEU A 124 1.75 11.02 -25.83
CA LEU A 124 1.27 12.22 -25.18
C LEU A 124 2.40 12.99 -24.48
N LYS A 125 3.34 12.27 -23.85
CA LYS A 125 4.52 12.88 -23.23
C LYS A 125 5.46 13.52 -24.25
N LYS A 126 5.68 12.90 -25.42
CA LYS A 126 6.47 13.49 -26.52
C LYS A 126 5.81 14.76 -27.04
N VAL A 127 4.49 14.72 -27.28
CA VAL A 127 3.71 15.88 -27.73
C VAL A 127 3.76 17.01 -26.71
N ALA A 128 3.56 16.72 -25.42
CA ALA A 128 3.61 17.73 -24.36
C ALA A 128 5.00 18.40 -24.28
N ARG A 129 6.08 17.63 -24.45
CA ARG A 129 7.45 18.16 -24.48
C ARG A 129 7.67 19.09 -25.68
N LEU A 130 7.17 18.74 -26.86
CA LEU A 130 7.25 19.59 -28.05
C LEU A 130 6.45 20.89 -27.89
N GLN A 131 5.30 20.81 -27.21
CA GLN A 131 4.45 21.97 -26.93
C GLN A 131 4.93 22.82 -25.72
N GLY A 132 6.01 22.42 -25.04
CA GLY A 132 6.48 23.08 -23.81
C GLY A 132 5.53 22.97 -22.62
N LYS A 133 4.50 22.11 -22.69
CA LYS A 133 3.52 21.90 -21.62
C LYS A 133 4.00 20.80 -20.66
N LYS A 134 3.50 20.83 -19.42
CA LYS A 134 3.73 19.73 -18.47
C LYS A 134 3.09 18.45 -19.02
N PRO A 135 3.79 17.30 -18.96
CA PRO A 135 3.24 16.05 -19.43
C PRO A 135 2.03 15.63 -18.58
N PRO A 136 1.08 14.87 -19.16
CA PRO A 136 -0.04 14.31 -18.41
C PRO A 136 0.42 13.44 -17.22
N PRO A 137 -0.46 13.16 -16.25
CA PRO A 137 -0.18 12.19 -15.19
C PRO A 137 0.15 10.82 -15.79
N ASN A 138 1.08 10.10 -15.15
CA ASN A 138 1.42 8.74 -15.56
C ASN A 138 0.21 7.81 -15.30
N PRO A 139 -0.28 7.06 -16.30
CA PRO A 139 -1.41 6.15 -16.13
C PRO A 139 -1.14 5.02 -15.13
N TYR A 140 0.12 4.66 -14.90
CA TYR A 140 0.52 3.62 -13.96
C TYR A 140 1.59 4.13 -13.00
N PRO A 141 1.20 4.90 -11.97
CA PRO A 141 2.13 5.34 -10.94
C PRO A 141 2.55 4.14 -10.10
N SER A 142 3.85 3.89 -9.99
CA SER A 142 4.34 2.90 -9.04
C SER A 142 4.32 3.54 -7.66
N ALA A 143 3.68 2.91 -6.68
CA ALA A 143 3.63 3.39 -5.29
C ALA A 143 5.03 3.74 -4.74
N VAL A 144 6.04 2.94 -5.09
CA VAL A 144 7.44 3.21 -4.74
C VAL A 144 7.94 4.57 -5.26
N LYS A 145 7.56 4.98 -6.48
CA LYS A 145 7.97 6.28 -7.04
C LYS A 145 7.22 7.45 -6.42
N GLU A 146 6.00 7.25 -5.94
CA GLU A 146 5.26 8.29 -5.22
C GLU A 146 5.91 8.52 -3.86
N ILE A 147 6.15 7.45 -3.10
CA ILE A 147 6.88 7.50 -1.82
C ILE A 147 8.28 8.10 -2.03
N GLN A 148 9.03 7.65 -3.03
CA GLN A 148 10.35 8.22 -3.34
C GLN A 148 10.27 9.69 -3.75
N ALA A 149 9.24 10.14 -4.46
CA ALA A 149 9.08 11.54 -4.84
C ALA A 149 8.83 12.42 -3.60
N GLU A 150 8.04 11.94 -2.65
CA GLU A 150 7.82 12.59 -1.35
C GLU A 150 9.12 12.62 -0.53
N GLU A 151 9.82 11.49 -0.43
CA GLU A 151 11.07 11.35 0.32
C GLU A 151 12.24 12.11 -0.30
N LYS A 152 12.24 12.33 -1.63
CA LYS A 152 13.33 13.00 -2.36
C LYS A 152 13.68 14.36 -1.78
N LYS A 153 12.69 15.10 -1.28
CA LYS A 153 12.90 16.38 -0.59
C LYS A 153 13.76 16.18 0.66
N TYR A 154 13.36 15.24 1.53
CA TYR A 154 14.05 14.94 2.78
C TYR A 154 15.42 14.28 2.57
N VAL A 155 15.57 13.44 1.55
CA VAL A 155 16.88 12.88 1.14
C VAL A 155 17.79 14.01 0.68
N ARG A 156 17.32 14.93 -0.15
CA ARG A 156 18.10 16.09 -0.59
C ARG A 156 18.50 16.96 0.60
N ASP A 157 17.56 17.24 1.50
CA ASP A 157 17.84 18.05 2.69
C ASP A 157 18.91 17.39 3.60
N ARG A 158 18.93 16.06 3.73
CA ARG A 158 19.97 15.35 4.50
C ARG A 158 21.40 15.62 4.01
N PHE A 159 21.59 15.82 2.71
CA PHE A 159 22.92 16.03 2.13
C PHE A 159 23.26 17.49 1.90
N PHE A 160 22.28 18.36 1.68
CA PHE A 160 22.50 19.75 1.28
C PHE A 160 22.10 20.79 2.33
N ASN A 161 21.37 20.40 3.39
CA ASN A 161 21.01 21.32 4.47
C ASN A 161 22.17 21.44 5.46
N ARG A 162 22.75 22.65 5.56
CA ARG A 162 23.89 22.95 6.43
C ARG A 162 23.62 22.57 7.90
N LYS A 163 22.41 22.83 8.40
CA LYS A 163 22.02 22.50 9.78
C LYS A 163 22.07 21.00 10.06
N ILE A 164 21.68 20.17 9.10
CA ILE A 164 21.69 18.71 9.25
C ILE A 164 23.13 18.19 9.20
N LEU A 165 23.97 18.74 8.31
CA LEU A 165 25.39 18.41 8.25
C LEU A 165 26.13 18.76 9.54
N GLU A 166 25.84 19.92 10.14
CA GLU A 166 26.40 20.36 11.42
C GLU A 166 26.00 19.39 12.57
N ILE A 167 24.73 18.95 12.59
CA ILE A 167 24.27 17.95 13.57
C ILE A 167 24.99 16.61 13.37
N VAL A 168 25.14 16.16 12.12
CA VAL A 168 25.86 14.90 11.79
C VAL A 168 27.35 15.00 12.17
N GLN A 169 27.99 16.16 11.97
CA GLN A 169 29.37 16.41 12.40
C GLN A 169 29.50 16.34 13.92
N LYS A 170 28.63 17.03 14.66
CA LYS A 170 28.59 16.94 16.13
C LYS A 170 28.37 15.51 16.63
N MET A 171 27.47 14.74 16.00
CA MET A 171 27.28 13.32 16.34
C MET A 171 28.52 12.46 16.07
N LYS A 172 29.27 12.74 15.00
CA LYS A 172 30.52 12.03 14.70
C LYS A 172 31.61 12.37 15.71
N GLU A 173 31.72 13.64 16.10
CA GLU A 173 32.64 14.11 17.14
C GLU A 173 32.29 13.51 18.51
N GLU A 174 31.02 13.48 18.89
CA GLU A 174 30.56 12.85 20.13
C GLU A 174 30.82 11.33 20.13
N LYS A 175 30.57 10.65 19.01
CA LYS A 175 30.87 9.22 18.87
C LYS A 175 32.38 8.94 18.93
N ALA A 176 33.20 9.80 18.34
CA ALA A 176 34.66 9.69 18.40
C ALA A 176 35.20 9.96 19.81
N ALA A 177 34.62 10.92 20.54
CA ALA A 177 34.95 11.19 21.94
C ALA A 177 34.59 9.99 22.83
N ARG A 178 33.37 9.43 22.70
CA ARG A 178 32.97 8.22 23.44
C ARG A 178 33.89 7.02 23.17
N MET A 179 34.29 6.81 21.91
CA MET A 179 35.24 5.74 21.56
C MET A 179 36.64 5.95 22.17
N ARG A 180 37.11 7.21 22.25
CA ARG A 180 38.39 7.55 22.89
C ARG A 180 38.33 7.37 24.41
N ASP A 181 37.22 7.72 25.04
CA ASP A 181 37.02 7.52 26.48
C ASP A 181 36.92 6.03 26.82
N GLN A 182 36.28 5.23 25.94
CA GLN A 182 36.21 3.78 26.09
C GLN A 182 37.57 3.08 25.89
N GLN A 183 38.44 3.61 25.02
CA GLN A 183 39.83 3.14 24.88
C GLN A 183 40.75 3.62 26.00
N ARG A 184 40.48 4.78 26.62
CA ARG A 184 41.22 5.25 27.81
C ARG A 184 40.85 4.49 29.09
N GLY A 185 39.63 3.95 29.17
CA GLY A 185 39.16 3.15 30.31
C GLY A 185 39.71 1.71 30.34
N ASP A 186 40.23 1.19 29.23
CA ASP A 186 40.70 -0.21 29.10
C ASP A 186 42.23 -0.36 29.03
N SER A 187 42.98 0.72 29.34
CA SER A 187 44.45 0.72 29.28
C SER A 187 45.10 1.21 30.58
N GLY A 188 44.50 0.88 31.73
CA GLY A 188 45.08 1.22 33.04
C GLY A 188 44.51 0.46 34.23
N GLY A 189 45.02 -0.75 34.50
CA GLY A 189 45.16 -1.24 35.88
C GLY A 189 44.73 -2.68 36.18
N GLY A 190 45.73 -3.56 36.31
CA GLY A 190 45.90 -4.35 37.55
C GLY A 190 45.04 -5.59 37.78
N ARG A 191 45.72 -6.75 37.80
CA ARG A 191 45.25 -8.01 38.39
C ARG A 191 44.76 -7.81 39.83
N GLY A 192 43.56 -8.27 40.14
CA GLY A 192 43.02 -8.37 41.50
C GLY A 192 41.98 -9.48 41.56
N ASN A 193 42.41 -10.62 42.09
CA ASN A 193 41.67 -11.87 42.23
C ASN A 193 40.48 -11.73 43.21
N VAL A 194 39.24 -11.89 42.73
CA VAL A 194 38.09 -12.27 43.57
C VAL A 194 37.29 -13.35 42.82
N GLN A 195 37.29 -14.55 43.37
CA GLN A 195 36.38 -15.68 43.09
C GLN A 195 35.60 -15.98 44.40
N PRO A 196 34.52 -16.81 44.43
CA PRO A 196 33.88 -17.59 43.36
C PRO A 196 32.32 -17.52 43.35
N GLY A 197 31.69 -18.11 42.34
CA GLY A 197 30.26 -18.47 42.38
C GLY A 197 29.68 -18.69 40.99
N GLY A 198 29.64 -19.95 40.54
CA GLY A 198 29.11 -20.33 39.23
C GLY A 198 27.62 -20.03 39.06
N TRP A 199 27.13 -20.11 37.82
CA TRP A 199 25.91 -20.81 37.42
C TRP A 199 25.89 -20.83 35.88
N PHE A 200 25.52 -21.99 35.33
CA PHE A 200 25.58 -22.40 33.92
C PHE A 200 24.62 -21.61 33.01
N GLY A 201 24.93 -21.55 31.71
CA GLY A 201 23.86 -21.44 30.70
C GLY A 201 24.22 -20.87 29.33
N GLY A 202 24.86 -21.68 28.47
CA GLY A 202 24.40 -21.89 27.09
C GLY A 202 24.46 -20.76 26.06
N GLY A 203 25.43 -20.87 25.15
CA GLY A 203 25.14 -20.99 23.71
C GLY A 203 24.97 -19.72 22.88
N GLY A 204 25.74 -19.65 21.77
CA GLY A 204 25.34 -18.86 20.60
C GLY A 204 26.44 -18.04 19.95
N ARG A 205 27.17 -18.68 19.02
CA ARG A 205 28.09 -18.02 18.08
C ARG A 205 27.31 -17.10 17.13
N GLY A 206 27.88 -15.93 16.82
CA GLY A 206 27.45 -15.09 15.69
C GLY A 206 28.46 -13.97 15.42
N GLN A 207 29.34 -14.18 14.43
CA GLN A 207 30.34 -13.22 13.94
C GLN A 207 29.67 -11.96 13.35
N PRO A 208 30.22 -10.75 13.52
CA PRO A 208 29.91 -9.63 12.63
C PRO A 208 30.87 -9.65 11.43
N GLY A 209 30.36 -10.12 10.28
CA GLY A 209 31.03 -9.99 8.99
C GLY A 209 31.13 -8.53 8.54
N GLY A 210 32.35 -8.10 8.26
CA GLY A 210 32.68 -6.75 7.83
C GLY A 210 32.11 -6.39 6.47
N TRP A 211 31.58 -5.17 6.36
CA TRP A 211 31.34 -4.49 5.10
C TRP A 211 32.52 -3.57 4.82
N GLN A 212 33.27 -3.92 3.77
CA GLN A 212 34.41 -3.18 3.26
C GLN A 212 33.96 -1.88 2.60
N ASP A 213 34.54 -0.78 3.08
CA ASP A 213 34.54 0.52 2.42
C ASP A 213 35.48 0.47 1.20
N ASN A 214 34.97 0.78 0.02
CA ASN A 214 35.79 1.04 -1.16
C ASN A 214 35.61 2.50 -1.60
N ARG A 215 36.57 3.35 -1.26
CA ARG A 215 36.72 4.72 -1.77
C ARG A 215 38.18 4.97 -2.17
N GLY A 216 38.34 5.54 -3.37
CA GLY A 216 39.56 6.11 -3.93
C GLY A 216 39.77 5.57 -5.34
N GLY A 217 39.39 6.29 -6.41
CA GLY A 217 40.15 7.42 -6.99
C GLY A 217 41.02 6.85 -8.12
N GLY A 218 41.06 7.30 -9.37
CA GLY A 218 40.92 8.63 -9.95
C GLY A 218 42.12 8.83 -10.90
N GLY A 219 41.88 9.25 -12.15
CA GLY A 219 42.89 9.65 -13.15
C GLY A 219 43.42 8.50 -14.02
N GLY A 220 43.70 8.63 -15.32
CA GLY A 220 43.79 9.77 -16.23
C GLY A 220 44.63 9.34 -17.46
N GLY A 221 44.49 10.03 -18.60
CA GLY A 221 45.35 9.89 -19.80
C GLY A 221 44.64 9.24 -20.99
N GLN A 222 44.33 9.97 -22.08
CA GLN A 222 45.19 10.19 -23.28
C GLN A 222 45.37 8.88 -24.08
N SER A 223 45.26 8.75 -25.41
CA SER A 223 45.36 9.67 -26.56
C SER A 223 45.12 8.85 -27.87
N GLY A 224 44.84 9.53 -28.99
CA GLY A 224 44.98 9.03 -30.38
C GLY A 224 43.79 8.20 -30.91
N GLY A 225 43.32 8.30 -32.16
CA GLY A 225 43.81 8.99 -33.35
C GLY A 225 43.58 8.11 -34.60
N TRP A 226 42.79 8.62 -35.55
CA TRP A 226 42.87 8.41 -37.02
C TRP A 226 42.43 7.09 -37.71
N PHE A 227 42.06 7.29 -38.99
CA PHE A 227 41.53 6.39 -40.05
C PHE A 227 40.01 6.10 -39.99
N GLY A 228 39.14 6.39 -40.97
CA GLY A 228 39.30 6.80 -42.36
C GLY A 228 39.01 5.66 -43.35
N ASP A 229 37.80 5.62 -43.94
CA ASP A 229 37.47 5.20 -45.33
C ASP A 229 35.92 5.22 -45.48
N ARG A 230 35.25 5.94 -46.40
CA ARG A 230 35.26 5.98 -47.87
C ARG A 230 34.86 4.65 -48.55
N GLY A 231 33.66 4.65 -49.14
CA GLY A 231 33.33 3.90 -50.35
C GLY A 231 32.69 2.51 -50.18
N GLN A 232 31.37 2.41 -50.37
CA GLN A 232 30.74 2.04 -51.64
C GLN A 232 29.24 2.36 -51.57
#